data_AF-A0A4Q4S5B8-F1
#
_entry.id   AF-A0A4Q4S5B8-F1
#
_cell.length_a   1.000
_cell.length_b   1.000
_cell.length_c   1.000
_cell.angle_alpha   90.00
_cell.angle_beta   90.00
_cell.angle_gamma   90.00
#
_symmetry.space_group_name_H-M   'P 1'
#
loop_
_entity.id
_entity.type
_entity.pdbx_description
1 polymer ?
#
loop_
_entity_poly.entity_id
_entity_poly.type
_entity_poly.pdbx_seq_one_letter_code
_entity_poly.pdbx_strand_id
1 'polypeptide(L)'
;MVISPEYPGLEVKVCVGGQQLHEYDDDENATLKTITKYIEARSDCKFVVAATFRPPFSTRYHVRAQLSIDGVSVAKTFCEREKLLQKQIEMRGRRSQRNGEWIKQDFCFAKLNIGKYQKCAAVLKQTLSTKGRITIAFQFIESYQDLGLDLRPPSNSRHELEALKEIPEKALKGDALSHQAVLKALRILQITEPTSVPLEDRPEEDLTPAELKELLRRVRQREAESKPIKQEVVTTARVKRETTIDDEDDVIYVETRQSKRPRMDQTVIMID
;
A
#
# COMPACT_ATOMS: atom_id res chain seq x y z
N MET A 1 18.66 3.96 12.26
CA MET A 1 17.80 4.99 11.65
C MET A 1 18.55 5.57 10.48
N VAL A 2 17.97 5.52 9.29
CA VAL A 2 18.60 6.08 8.09
C VAL A 2 18.21 7.53 7.96
N ILE A 3 19.17 8.45 7.94
CA ILE A 3 18.96 9.86 7.61
C ILE A 3 19.58 10.13 6.25
N SER A 4 18.83 10.77 5.35
CA SER A 4 19.38 11.13 4.03
C SER A 4 20.33 12.33 4.12
N PRO A 5 21.58 12.24 3.61
CA PRO A 5 22.50 13.37 3.58
C PRO A 5 22.10 14.41 2.51
N GLU A 6 21.56 13.96 1.37
CA GLU A 6 21.06 14.85 0.31
C GLU A 6 19.73 15.50 0.69
N TYR A 7 18.92 14.81 1.51
CA TYR A 7 17.65 15.31 2.01
C TYR A 7 17.61 15.32 3.55
N PRO A 8 18.31 16.27 4.20
CA PRO A 8 18.33 16.35 5.66
C PRO A 8 16.92 16.40 6.25
N GLY A 9 16.69 15.61 7.29
CA GLY A 9 15.38 15.48 7.94
C GLY A 9 14.45 14.42 7.31
N LEU A 10 14.83 13.78 6.19
CA LEU A 10 14.21 12.53 5.76
C LEU A 10 14.81 11.37 6.54
N GLU A 11 13.97 10.72 7.35
CA GLU A 11 14.34 9.58 8.17
C GLU A 11 13.55 8.33 7.77
N VAL A 12 14.24 7.21 7.63
CA VAL A 12 13.63 5.89 7.40
C VAL A 12 14.04 4.94 8.51
N LYS A 13 13.09 4.11 8.93
CA LYS A 13 13.32 3.02 9.89
C LYS A 13 12.49 1.79 9.56
N VAL A 14 13.04 0.64 9.94
CA VAL A 14 12.30 -0.63 10.01
C VAL A 14 11.97 -0.91 11.46
N CYS A 15 10.70 -1.20 11.75
CA CYS A 15 10.22 -1.48 13.09
C CYS A 15 9.62 -2.88 13.19
N VAL A 16 9.89 -3.58 14.29
CA VAL A 16 9.26 -4.85 14.68
C VAL A 16 8.57 -4.65 16.03
N GLY A 17 7.27 -4.94 16.10
CA GLY A 17 6.50 -4.74 17.35
C GLY A 17 6.46 -3.28 17.84
N GLY A 18 6.63 -2.31 16.94
CA GLY A 18 6.72 -0.88 17.27
C GLY A 18 8.12 -0.40 17.68
N GLN A 19 9.05 -1.33 17.95
CA GLN A 19 10.43 -1.01 18.25
C GLN A 19 11.26 -0.95 16.96
N GLN A 20 12.08 0.09 16.84
CA GLN A 20 13.02 0.23 15.72
C GLN A 20 14.11 -0.85 15.79
N LEU A 21 14.42 -1.48 14.65
CA LEU A 21 15.55 -2.39 14.53
C LEU A 21 16.88 -1.61 14.51
N HIS A 22 17.92 -2.26 15.02
CA HIS A 22 19.27 -1.75 14.89
C HIS A 22 19.72 -1.87 13.43
N GLU A 23 20.38 -0.83 12.93
CA GLU A 23 20.85 -0.72 11.55
C GLU A 23 22.36 -0.62 11.56
N TYR A 24 23.03 -1.47 10.79
CA TYR A 24 24.48 -1.50 10.64
C TYR A 24 24.87 -0.84 9.32
N ASP A 25 26.05 -0.21 9.32
CA ASP A 25 26.60 0.41 8.12
C ASP A 25 27.04 -0.68 7.13
N ASP A 26 26.79 -0.43 5.84
CA ASP A 26 27.30 -1.24 4.75
C ASP A 26 28.58 -0.56 4.21
N ASP A 27 29.66 -1.33 4.13
CA ASP A 27 30.96 -0.87 3.64
C ASP A 27 30.98 -0.73 2.10
N GLU A 28 29.91 -1.13 1.39
CA GLU A 28 29.78 -0.88 -0.04
C GLU A 28 29.45 0.59 -0.35
N ASN A 29 30.16 1.15 -1.34
CA ASN A 29 30.12 2.55 -1.76
C ASN A 29 28.70 3.14 -1.85
N ALA A 30 28.28 3.82 -0.77
CA ALA A 30 27.06 4.62 -0.78
C ALA A 30 27.17 5.71 -1.85
N THR A 31 26.26 5.70 -2.81
CA THR A 31 26.09 6.86 -3.71
C THR A 31 25.33 7.96 -2.97
N LEU A 32 25.51 9.23 -3.33
CA LEU A 32 24.82 10.35 -2.64
C LEU A 32 23.29 10.18 -2.53
N LYS A 33 22.68 9.47 -3.51
CA LYS A 33 21.24 9.24 -3.65
C LYS A 33 20.74 7.92 -3.05
N THR A 34 21.66 7.05 -2.63
CA THR A 34 21.34 5.70 -2.15
C THR A 34 22.10 5.39 -0.88
N ILE A 35 21.35 5.08 0.16
CA ILE A 35 21.90 4.65 1.44
C ILE A 35 21.50 3.20 1.62
N THR A 36 22.50 2.37 1.88
CA THR A 36 22.32 0.96 2.23
C THR A 36 22.64 0.78 3.70
N LYS A 37 21.80 0.03 4.42
CA LYS A 37 22.04 -0.42 5.78
C LYS A 37 21.66 -1.89 5.91
N TYR A 38 22.33 -2.58 6.82
CA TYR A 38 21.95 -3.94 7.20
C TYR A 38 21.06 -3.96 8.43
N ILE A 39 20.08 -4.85 8.47
CA ILE A 39 19.27 -5.13 9.66
C ILE A 39 19.34 -6.59 10.04
N GLU A 40 19.32 -6.86 11.35
CA GLU A 40 19.19 -8.23 11.83
C GLU A 40 17.70 -8.62 11.90
N ALA A 41 17.27 -9.47 10.97
CA ALA A 41 15.91 -9.97 10.93
C ALA A 41 15.65 -11.01 12.04
N ARG A 42 14.46 -10.93 12.66
CA ARG A 42 13.97 -11.93 13.63
C ARG A 42 12.85 -12.74 12.99
N SER A 43 12.96 -14.07 13.04
CA SER A 43 11.96 -14.98 12.49
C SER A 43 10.54 -14.71 13.03
N ASP A 44 9.55 -14.87 12.16
CA ASP A 44 8.10 -14.78 12.45
C ASP A 44 7.62 -13.44 13.00
N CYS A 45 8.45 -12.40 12.84
CA CYS A 45 8.15 -11.06 13.27
C CYS A 45 7.53 -10.22 12.15
N LYS A 46 6.39 -9.59 12.46
CA LYS A 46 5.82 -8.56 11.58
C LYS A 46 6.71 -7.33 11.60
N PHE A 47 6.94 -6.75 10.44
CA PHE A 47 7.71 -5.52 10.34
C PHE A 47 6.94 -4.41 9.63
N VAL A 48 7.38 -3.18 9.88
CA VAL A 48 6.84 -1.95 9.30
C VAL A 48 8.00 -1.12 8.80
N VAL A 49 7.94 -0.69 7.54
CA VAL A 49 8.85 0.34 7.04
C VAL A 49 8.17 1.69 7.23
N ALA A 50 8.85 2.61 7.88
CA ALA A 50 8.29 3.91 8.20
C ALA A 50 9.23 5.04 7.82
N ALA A 51 8.66 6.11 7.25
CA ALA A 51 9.38 7.30 6.83
C ALA A 51 8.81 8.52 7.57
N THR A 52 9.70 9.35 8.12
CA THR A 52 9.37 10.57 8.84
C THR A 52 10.12 11.74 8.22
N PHE A 53 9.45 12.89 8.12
CA PHE A 53 10.04 14.12 7.61
C PHE A 53 10.09 15.12 8.75
N ARG A 54 11.27 15.70 9.00
CA ARG A 54 11.50 16.69 10.06
C ARG A 54 12.23 17.90 9.48
N PRO A 55 12.12 19.09 10.08
CA PRO A 55 13.02 20.19 9.74
C PRO A 55 14.50 19.72 9.81
N PRO A 56 15.36 20.11 8.85
CA PRO A 56 15.16 21.14 7.81
C PRO A 56 14.65 20.59 6.47
N PHE A 57 13.97 19.44 6.44
CA PHE A 57 13.44 18.86 5.20
C PHE A 57 12.51 19.84 4.46
N SER A 58 12.71 19.98 3.15
CA SER A 58 11.94 20.91 2.32
C SER A 58 10.52 20.44 2.07
N THR A 59 9.54 21.24 2.46
CA THR A 59 8.11 21.02 2.18
C THR A 59 7.64 21.67 0.87
N ARG A 60 8.56 21.94 -0.07
CA ARG A 60 8.21 22.48 -1.39
C ARG A 60 7.42 21.46 -2.23
N TYR A 61 7.76 20.19 -2.11
CA TYR A 61 7.27 19.10 -2.96
C TYR A 61 6.30 18.19 -2.20
N HIS A 62 5.31 17.65 -2.90
CA HIS A 62 4.62 16.44 -2.45
C HIS A 62 5.59 15.25 -2.54
N VAL A 63 5.36 14.22 -1.73
CA VAL A 63 6.23 13.04 -1.71
C VAL A 63 5.43 11.78 -2.03
N ARG A 64 5.84 11.07 -3.07
CA ARG A 64 5.41 9.69 -3.29
C ARG A 64 6.50 8.76 -2.78
N ALA A 65 6.12 7.85 -1.89
CA ALA A 65 6.99 6.80 -1.40
C ALA A 65 6.54 5.44 -1.94
N GLN A 66 7.49 4.66 -2.46
CA GLN A 66 7.26 3.33 -3.02
C GLN A 66 8.15 2.32 -2.31
N LEU A 67 7.54 1.36 -1.62
CA LEU A 67 8.23 0.22 -1.03
C LEU A 67 8.25 -0.94 -2.01
N SER A 68 9.44 -1.48 -2.20
CA SER A 68 9.72 -2.71 -2.91
C SER A 68 10.40 -3.69 -1.97
N ILE A 69 10.04 -4.96 -2.05
CA ILE A 69 10.71 -6.06 -1.35
C ILE A 69 11.16 -7.04 -2.42
N ASP A 70 12.42 -7.43 -2.38
CA ASP A 70 13.08 -8.29 -3.38
C ASP A 70 12.90 -7.78 -4.84
N GLY A 71 12.88 -6.46 -5.01
CA GLY A 71 12.61 -5.81 -6.30
C GLY A 71 11.13 -5.69 -6.68
N VAL A 72 10.21 -6.33 -5.95
CA VAL A 72 8.76 -6.30 -6.20
C VAL A 72 8.13 -5.12 -5.47
N SER A 73 7.43 -4.23 -6.19
CA SER A 73 6.70 -3.12 -5.56
C SER A 73 5.47 -3.62 -4.79
N VAL A 74 5.55 -3.56 -3.46
CA VAL A 74 4.54 -4.12 -2.54
C VAL A 74 3.62 -3.05 -1.93
N ALA A 75 4.07 -1.81 -1.81
CA ALA A 75 3.27 -0.70 -1.30
C ALA A 75 3.68 0.63 -1.95
N LYS A 76 2.71 1.53 -2.09
CA LYS A 76 2.90 2.90 -2.56
C LYS A 76 2.00 3.82 -1.77
N THR A 77 2.48 5.01 -1.45
CA THR A 77 1.71 6.05 -0.78
C THR A 77 2.10 7.42 -1.30
N PHE A 78 1.18 8.36 -1.14
CA PHE A 78 1.36 9.76 -1.50
C PHE A 78 1.15 10.60 -0.24
N CYS A 79 2.05 11.53 0.02
CA CYS A 79 1.97 12.48 1.10
C CYS A 79 1.99 13.90 0.54
N GLU A 80 0.96 14.66 0.85
CA GLU A 80 0.89 16.08 0.50
C GLU A 80 1.92 16.87 1.29
N ARG A 81 2.45 17.93 0.68
CA ARG A 81 3.53 18.72 1.24
C ARG A 81 3.16 19.36 2.58
N GLU A 82 1.90 19.74 2.75
CA GLU A 82 1.34 20.32 3.98
C GLU A 82 1.31 19.31 5.13
N LYS A 83 1.28 18.00 4.81
CA LYS A 83 1.17 16.91 5.79
C LYS A 83 2.52 16.26 6.11
N LEU A 84 3.61 16.60 5.40
CA LEU A 84 4.92 15.92 5.53
C LEU A 84 5.47 15.95 6.95
N LEU A 85 5.43 17.11 7.60
CA LEU A 85 5.97 17.30 8.96
C LEU A 85 4.97 16.90 10.05
N GLN A 86 3.72 16.59 9.69
CA GLN A 86 2.63 16.34 10.65
C GLN A 86 2.47 14.86 10.99
N LYS A 87 2.88 13.96 10.09
CA LYS A 87 2.65 12.53 10.26
C LYS A 87 3.79 11.69 9.72
N GLN A 88 3.93 10.52 10.33
CA GLN A 88 4.78 9.46 9.83
C GLN A 88 4.05 8.66 8.74
N ILE A 89 4.78 8.34 7.67
CA ILE A 89 4.33 7.36 6.68
C ILE A 89 4.67 5.97 7.22
N GLU A 90 3.71 5.05 7.19
CA GLU A 90 3.93 3.65 7.57
C GLU A 90 3.44 2.68 6.51
N MET A 91 4.30 1.73 6.16
CA MET A 91 4.03 0.68 5.20
C MET A 91 4.13 -0.68 5.92
N ARG A 92 2.96 -1.14 6.38
CA ARG A 92 2.85 -2.33 7.26
C ARG A 92 2.53 -3.62 6.50
N GLY A 93 2.11 -3.51 5.23
CA GLY A 93 1.63 -4.66 4.47
C GLY A 93 1.14 -4.31 3.07
N ARG A 94 0.88 -5.35 2.28
CA ARG A 94 0.31 -5.24 0.93
C ARG A 94 -1.21 -5.18 1.03
N ARG A 95 -1.82 -4.20 0.36
CA ARG A 95 -3.27 -4.14 0.14
C ARG A 95 -3.60 -4.76 -1.22
N SER A 96 -4.53 -5.71 -1.22
CA SER A 96 -5.03 -6.40 -2.41
C SER A 96 -6.55 -6.49 -2.34
N GLN A 97 -7.21 -6.46 -3.48
CA GLN A 97 -8.64 -6.74 -3.55
C GLN A 97 -8.82 -8.24 -3.82
N ARG A 98 -9.68 -8.93 -3.05
CA ARG A 98 -10.15 -10.28 -3.37
C ARG A 98 -11.66 -10.28 -3.22
N ASN A 99 -12.38 -10.78 -4.23
CA ASN A 99 -13.84 -10.84 -4.23
C ASN A 99 -14.53 -9.51 -3.90
N GLY A 100 -13.98 -8.38 -4.38
CA GLY A 100 -14.49 -7.04 -4.08
C GLY A 100 -14.02 -6.45 -2.75
N GLU A 101 -13.51 -7.26 -1.83
CA GLU A 101 -13.08 -6.82 -0.49
C GLU A 101 -11.60 -6.43 -0.46
N TRP A 102 -11.30 -5.37 0.30
CA TRP A 102 -9.93 -4.95 0.56
C TRP A 102 -9.31 -5.79 1.67
N ILE A 103 -8.33 -6.59 1.29
CA ILE A 103 -7.55 -7.40 2.21
C ILE A 103 -6.18 -6.76 2.40
N LYS A 104 -5.71 -6.75 3.65
CA LYS A 104 -4.34 -6.35 4.00
C LYS A 104 -3.57 -7.55 4.52
N GLN A 105 -2.44 -7.83 3.89
CA GLN A 105 -1.46 -8.82 4.36
C GLN A 105 -0.25 -8.11 4.92
N ASP A 106 0.02 -8.30 6.21
CA ASP A 106 1.18 -7.70 6.86
C ASP A 106 2.50 -8.30 6.33
N PHE A 107 3.56 -7.49 6.30
CA PHE A 107 4.90 -7.99 6.02
C PHE A 107 5.47 -8.72 7.22
N CYS A 108 6.20 -9.81 6.98
CA CYS A 108 6.80 -10.65 8.01
C CYS A 108 8.18 -11.13 7.58
N PHE A 109 9.11 -11.21 8.51
CA PHE A 109 10.35 -11.96 8.29
C PHE A 109 10.07 -13.45 8.50
N ALA A 110 10.55 -14.29 7.60
CA ALA A 110 10.49 -15.74 7.68
C ALA A 110 11.89 -16.31 7.47
N LYS A 111 12.21 -17.38 8.20
CA LYS A 111 13.49 -18.07 8.04
C LYS A 111 13.61 -18.67 6.63
N LEU A 112 14.79 -18.61 6.04
CA LEU A 112 15.05 -19.34 4.80
C LEU A 112 15.02 -20.85 5.05
N ASN A 113 14.41 -21.58 4.11
CA ASN A 113 14.43 -23.03 4.14
C ASN A 113 15.68 -23.51 3.38
N ILE A 114 16.66 -24.06 4.11
CA ILE A 114 17.92 -24.55 3.55
C ILE A 114 17.83 -26.07 3.46
N GLY A 115 18.12 -26.63 2.29
CA GLY A 115 18.14 -28.08 2.11
C GLY A 115 18.88 -28.52 0.84
N LYS A 116 18.45 -29.62 0.22
CA LYS A 116 19.20 -30.29 -0.87
C LYS A 116 18.63 -30.03 -2.26
N TYR A 117 17.53 -29.30 -2.37
CA TYR A 117 16.86 -29.06 -3.66
C TYR A 117 17.70 -28.17 -4.60
N GLN A 118 17.88 -28.63 -5.84
CA GLN A 118 18.76 -28.00 -6.82
C GLN A 118 17.94 -27.36 -7.95
N LYS A 119 17.72 -26.03 -7.89
CA LYS A 119 17.35 -25.25 -9.08
C LYS A 119 18.58 -25.06 -9.99
N CYS A 120 18.35 -24.69 -11.25
CA CYS A 120 19.42 -24.26 -12.16
C CYS A 120 20.22 -23.11 -11.53
N ALA A 121 21.55 -23.23 -11.50
CA ALA A 121 22.44 -22.32 -10.79
C ALA A 121 22.32 -20.85 -11.27
N ALA A 122 22.10 -20.62 -12.57
CA ALA A 122 21.94 -19.27 -13.12
C ALA A 122 20.68 -18.58 -12.61
N VAL A 123 19.54 -19.30 -12.61
CA VAL A 123 18.25 -18.78 -12.09
C VAL A 123 18.34 -18.54 -10.59
N LEU A 124 19.01 -19.44 -9.87
CA LEU A 124 19.22 -19.30 -8.43
C LEU A 124 20.05 -18.06 -8.09
N LYS A 125 21.15 -17.82 -8.82
CA LYS A 125 22.00 -16.63 -8.63
C LYS A 125 21.25 -15.32 -8.89
N GLN A 126 20.44 -15.27 -9.95
CA GLN A 126 19.60 -14.11 -10.27
C GLN A 126 18.53 -13.88 -9.19
N THR A 127 17.96 -14.95 -8.64
CA THR A 127 16.93 -14.83 -7.60
C THR A 127 17.56 -14.37 -6.29
N LEU A 128 18.72 -14.92 -5.92
CA LEU A 128 19.41 -14.55 -4.68
C LEU A 128 19.94 -13.11 -4.71
N SER A 129 20.38 -12.59 -5.86
CA SER A 129 20.91 -11.22 -5.94
C SER A 129 19.92 -10.11 -5.62
N THR A 130 18.61 -10.39 -5.73
CA THR A 130 17.56 -9.45 -5.35
C THR A 130 16.96 -9.76 -3.99
N LYS A 131 17.22 -10.93 -3.41
CA LYS A 131 16.57 -11.41 -2.18
C LYS A 131 17.20 -10.81 -0.93
N GLY A 132 16.38 -10.56 0.08
CA GLY A 132 16.79 -9.88 1.32
C GLY A 132 16.54 -8.38 1.28
N ARG A 133 16.41 -7.81 0.07
CA ARG A 133 16.42 -6.36 -0.11
C ARG A 133 15.05 -5.73 0.11
N ILE A 134 14.97 -4.86 1.11
CA ILE A 134 13.85 -3.97 1.37
C ILE A 134 14.23 -2.57 0.86
N THR A 135 13.51 -2.06 -0.13
CA THR A 135 13.84 -0.78 -0.78
C THR A 135 12.69 0.19 -0.68
N ILE A 136 12.94 1.39 -0.16
CA ILE A 136 11.98 2.50 -0.23
C ILE A 136 12.52 3.61 -1.13
N ALA A 137 11.78 3.91 -2.19
CA ALA A 137 12.11 4.97 -3.13
C ALA A 137 11.18 6.17 -2.94
N PHE A 138 11.76 7.37 -2.96
CA PHE A 138 11.03 8.63 -2.85
C PHE A 138 11.07 9.39 -4.18
N GLN A 139 9.92 9.95 -4.55
CA GLN A 139 9.74 10.85 -5.69
C GLN A 139 9.16 12.17 -5.18
N PHE A 140 9.84 13.27 -5.52
CA PHE A 140 9.43 14.63 -5.18
C PHE A 140 8.61 15.22 -6.33
N ILE A 141 7.40 15.65 -6.04
CA ILE A 141 6.39 16.05 -7.04
C ILE A 141 5.99 17.51 -6.78
N GLU A 142 6.16 18.38 -7.78
CA GLU A 142 5.83 19.81 -7.67
C GLU A 142 4.33 20.10 -7.66
N SER A 143 3.60 19.41 -8.52
CA SER A 143 2.15 19.57 -8.68
C SER A 143 1.52 18.22 -8.95
N TYR A 144 0.36 17.98 -8.34
CA TYR A 144 -0.48 16.82 -8.60
C TYR A 144 -1.88 17.32 -8.92
N GLN A 145 -2.41 16.91 -10.07
CA GLN A 145 -3.80 17.12 -10.44
C GLN A 145 -4.54 15.80 -10.25
N ASP A 146 -5.53 15.79 -9.36
CA ASP A 146 -6.47 14.69 -9.28
C ASP A 146 -7.47 14.84 -10.43
N LEU A 147 -7.30 14.03 -11.48
CA LEU A 147 -8.19 14.08 -12.65
C LEU A 147 -9.56 13.42 -12.35
N GLY A 148 -9.80 12.91 -11.13
CA GLY A 148 -11.06 12.25 -10.78
C GLY A 148 -11.37 11.01 -11.61
N LEU A 149 -10.40 10.54 -12.41
CA LEU A 149 -10.52 9.33 -13.19
C LEU A 149 -10.28 8.15 -12.26
N ASP A 150 -11.36 7.64 -11.66
CA ASP A 150 -11.39 6.37 -10.93
C ASP A 150 -11.18 5.14 -11.84
N LEU A 151 -10.62 5.36 -13.03
CA LEU A 151 -10.02 4.34 -13.87
C LEU A 151 -8.66 3.98 -13.29
N ARG A 152 -8.62 3.39 -12.09
CA ARG A 152 -7.50 2.50 -11.78
C ARG A 152 -7.77 1.23 -12.56
N PRO A 153 -7.13 0.98 -13.71
CA PRO A 153 -7.19 -0.35 -14.28
C PRO A 153 -6.75 -1.33 -13.18
N PRO A 154 -7.43 -2.47 -13.02
CA PRO A 154 -6.95 -3.50 -12.14
C PRO A 154 -5.50 -3.79 -12.57
N SER A 155 -4.57 -3.53 -11.65
CA SER A 155 -3.14 -3.68 -11.89
C SER A 155 -2.83 -5.17 -12.00
N ASN A 156 -3.12 -5.75 -13.17
CA ASN A 156 -3.00 -7.18 -13.44
C ASN A 156 -1.53 -7.65 -13.54
N SER A 157 -0.57 -6.73 -13.60
CA SER A 157 0.85 -7.07 -13.43
C SER A 157 1.34 -6.62 -12.06
N ARG A 158 1.16 -7.49 -11.06
CA ARG A 158 1.99 -7.43 -9.86
C ARG A 158 2.65 -8.78 -9.71
N HIS A 159 3.95 -8.82 -10.02
CA HIS A 159 4.83 -9.85 -9.48
C HIS A 159 4.44 -10.05 -8.01
N GLU A 160 4.10 -11.29 -7.65
CA GLU A 160 3.75 -11.61 -6.28
C GLU A 160 5.04 -11.64 -5.45
N LEU A 161 4.95 -11.27 -4.17
CA LEU A 161 6.08 -11.47 -3.28
C LEU A 161 6.19 -12.98 -3.01
N GLU A 162 6.97 -13.65 -3.83
CA GLU A 162 7.15 -15.10 -3.76
C GLU A 162 8.18 -15.47 -2.69
N ALA A 163 7.78 -16.34 -1.77
CA ALA A 163 8.71 -16.95 -0.84
C ALA A 163 9.66 -17.88 -1.61
N LEU A 164 10.95 -17.78 -1.33
CA LEU A 164 11.92 -18.79 -1.73
C LEU A 164 11.51 -20.13 -1.14
N LYS A 165 11.48 -21.13 -2.02
CA LYS A 165 11.44 -22.54 -1.62
C LYS A 165 12.79 -22.93 -1.02
N GLU A 166 13.02 -24.22 -0.88
CA GLU A 166 14.29 -24.78 -0.41
C GLU A 166 15.49 -24.33 -1.26
N ILE A 167 16.54 -23.85 -0.59
CA ILE A 167 17.78 -23.34 -1.19
C ILE A 167 18.95 -24.24 -0.75
N PRO A 168 19.88 -24.60 -1.63
CA PRO A 168 21.07 -25.34 -1.22
C PRO A 168 22.02 -24.46 -0.40
N GLU A 169 22.56 -25.00 0.70
CA GLU A 169 23.52 -24.30 1.57
C GLU A 169 24.72 -23.73 0.79
N LYS A 170 25.18 -24.47 -0.22
CA LYS A 170 26.28 -24.04 -1.11
C LYS A 170 26.00 -22.71 -1.83
N ALA A 171 24.73 -22.37 -2.07
CA ALA A 171 24.36 -21.13 -2.74
C ALA A 171 24.33 -19.91 -1.82
N LEU A 172 24.33 -20.11 -0.50
CA LEU A 172 24.41 -19.05 0.52
C LEU A 172 25.85 -18.80 1.00
N LYS A 173 26.82 -19.57 0.50
CA LYS A 173 28.20 -19.52 0.99
C LYS A 173 28.84 -18.18 0.58
N GLY A 174 28.96 -17.27 1.55
CA GLY A 174 29.50 -15.93 1.37
C GLY A 174 28.43 -14.82 1.48
N ASP A 175 27.15 -15.18 1.47
CA ASP A 175 26.03 -14.24 1.67
C ASP A 175 25.55 -14.31 3.13
N ALA A 176 25.28 -13.15 3.74
CA ALA A 176 24.74 -13.05 5.10
C ALA A 176 23.22 -13.36 5.20
N LEU A 177 22.60 -13.74 4.08
CA LEU A 177 21.16 -13.90 3.96
C LEU A 177 20.66 -15.12 4.77
N SER A 178 19.93 -14.86 5.85
CA SER A 178 19.35 -15.89 6.73
C SER A 178 17.82 -15.93 6.73
N HIS A 179 17.20 -14.82 6.33
CA HIS A 179 15.76 -14.61 6.33
C HIS A 179 15.28 -14.07 4.98
N GLN A 180 13.98 -14.16 4.76
CA GLN A 180 13.28 -13.54 3.65
C GLN A 180 12.07 -12.77 4.16
N ALA A 181 11.69 -11.72 3.43
CA ALA A 181 10.44 -11.03 3.69
C ALA A 181 9.29 -11.71 2.92
N VAL A 182 8.21 -12.01 3.62
CA VAL A 182 7.01 -12.66 3.09
C VAL A 182 5.75 -11.91 3.49
N LEU A 183 4.66 -12.19 2.78
CA LEU A 183 3.33 -11.79 3.22
C LEU A 183 2.85 -12.78 4.28
N LYS A 184 2.41 -12.28 5.44
CA LYS A 184 1.79 -13.13 6.45
C LYS A 184 0.56 -13.82 5.86
N ALA A 185 0.41 -15.10 6.14
CA ALA A 185 -0.78 -15.87 5.77
C ALA A 185 -2.04 -15.11 6.24
N LEU A 186 -3.05 -15.07 5.37
CA LEU A 186 -4.31 -14.41 5.64
C LEU A 186 -4.91 -14.97 6.94
N ARG A 187 -5.01 -14.14 7.98
CA ARG A 187 -6.01 -14.39 9.01
C ARG A 187 -7.30 -13.78 8.49
N ILE A 188 -8.31 -14.61 8.31
CA ILE A 188 -9.70 -14.13 8.28
C ILE A 188 -9.84 -13.32 9.57
N LEU A 189 -10.11 -12.02 9.44
CA LEU A 189 -10.59 -11.28 10.60
C LEU A 189 -11.91 -11.95 10.95
N GLN A 190 -11.95 -12.68 12.07
CA GLN A 190 -13.23 -12.92 12.70
C GLN A 190 -13.72 -11.52 13.05
N ILE A 191 -14.64 -11.00 12.24
CA ILE A 191 -15.58 -10.02 12.75
C ILE A 191 -16.24 -10.77 13.89
N THR A 192 -15.88 -10.45 15.13
CA THR A 192 -16.82 -10.65 16.22
C THR A 192 -18.03 -9.84 15.81
N GLU A 193 -19.01 -10.52 15.24
CA GLU A 193 -20.36 -10.04 15.00
C GLU A 193 -20.72 -9.11 16.16
N PRO A 194 -20.86 -7.79 15.95
CA PRO A 194 -21.47 -6.96 16.96
C PRO A 194 -22.94 -7.40 16.99
N THR A 195 -23.27 -8.24 17.98
CA THR A 195 -24.59 -8.62 18.46
C THR A 195 -25.71 -8.33 17.47
N SER A 196 -26.10 -9.37 16.73
CA SER A 196 -27.00 -9.42 15.56
C SER A 196 -28.45 -8.98 15.78
N VAL A 197 -28.71 -8.03 16.67
CA VAL A 197 -30.04 -7.46 16.87
C VAL A 197 -29.95 -5.95 16.64
N PRO A 198 -30.52 -5.45 15.51
CA PRO A 198 -30.71 -4.03 15.28
C PRO A 198 -31.32 -3.37 16.51
N LEU A 199 -30.91 -2.13 16.82
CA LEU A 199 -31.41 -1.39 17.99
C LEU A 199 -32.95 -1.32 18.09
N GLU A 200 -33.62 -1.44 16.94
CA GLU A 200 -35.07 -1.39 16.76
C GLU A 200 -35.79 -2.67 17.20
N ASP A 201 -35.07 -3.79 17.26
CA ASP A 201 -35.57 -5.14 17.58
C ASP A 201 -35.14 -5.60 18.98
N ARG A 202 -34.49 -4.74 19.77
CA ARG A 202 -34.08 -5.05 21.15
C ARG A 202 -35.22 -4.75 22.13
N PRO A 203 -35.43 -5.59 23.15
CA PRO A 203 -36.38 -5.29 24.21
C PRO A 203 -35.98 -3.99 24.93
N GLU A 204 -36.99 -3.19 25.30
CA GLU A 204 -36.82 -1.86 25.90
C GLU A 204 -36.03 -1.85 27.22
N GLU A 205 -36.02 -2.99 27.91
CA GLU A 205 -35.31 -3.21 29.19
C GLU A 205 -33.79 -3.34 29.02
N ASP A 206 -33.30 -3.67 27.81
CA ASP A 206 -31.88 -3.87 27.50
C ASP A 206 -31.21 -2.67 26.82
N LEU A 207 -31.95 -1.58 26.60
CA LEU A 207 -31.47 -0.39 25.91
C LEU A 207 -30.82 0.59 26.89
N THR A 208 -29.58 0.98 26.62
CA THR A 208 -28.96 2.06 27.39
C THR A 208 -29.65 3.41 27.10
N PRO A 209 -29.61 4.40 28.02
CA PRO A 209 -30.21 5.72 27.80
C PRO A 209 -29.69 6.44 26.55
N ALA A 210 -28.45 6.15 26.14
CA ALA A 210 -27.84 6.70 24.93
C ALA A 210 -28.41 6.07 23.65
N GLU A 211 -28.65 4.75 23.67
CA GLU A 211 -29.25 4.01 22.56
C GLU A 211 -30.74 4.37 22.38
N LEU A 212 -31.48 4.56 23.48
CA LEU A 212 -32.87 5.04 23.44
C LEU A 212 -32.98 6.43 22.80
N LYS A 213 -32.04 7.32 23.11
CA LYS A 213 -31.97 8.66 22.52
C LYS A 213 -31.67 8.63 21.02
N GLU A 214 -30.80 7.72 20.58
CA GLU A 214 -30.48 7.52 19.16
C GLU A 214 -31.66 6.89 18.41
N LEU A 215 -32.38 5.96 19.03
CA LEU A 215 -33.61 5.37 18.49
C LEU A 215 -34.68 6.45 18.25
N LEU A 216 -34.92 7.31 19.24
CA LEU A 216 -35.84 8.46 19.13
C LEU A 216 -35.44 9.44 18.02
N ARG A 217 -34.14 9.66 17.80
CA ARG A 217 -33.63 10.50 16.71
C ARG A 217 -34.01 9.91 15.34
N ARG A 218 -33.88 8.60 15.17
CA ARG A 218 -34.20 7.89 13.92
C ARG A 218 -35.70 7.84 13.64
N VAL A 219 -36.53 7.65 14.66
CA VAL A 219 -38.00 7.66 14.51
C VAL A 219 -38.49 9.04 14.03
N ARG A 220 -38.00 10.13 14.64
CA ARG A 220 -38.35 11.49 14.20
C ARG A 220 -37.92 11.82 12.77
N GLN A 221 -36.81 11.25 12.32
CA GLN A 221 -36.33 11.46 10.96
C GLN A 221 -37.23 10.77 9.93
N ARG A 222 -37.68 9.54 10.22
CA ARG A 222 -38.66 8.82 9.38
C ARG A 222 -40.01 9.54 9.29
N GLU A 223 -40.50 10.08 10.41
CA GLU A 223 -41.76 10.86 10.43
C GLU A 223 -41.67 12.18 9.66
N ALA A 224 -40.48 12.78 9.58
CA ALA A 224 -40.26 13.98 8.78
C ALA A 224 -40.26 13.67 7.28
N GLU A 225 -39.74 12.50 6.89
CA GLU A 225 -39.66 12.03 5.51
C GLU A 225 -41.02 11.51 4.99
N SER A 226 -41.94 11.10 5.87
CA SER A 226 -43.25 10.55 5.49
C SER A 226 -44.36 11.59 5.27
N LYS A 227 -44.07 12.90 5.26
CA LYS A 227 -45.07 13.94 4.97
C LYS A 227 -45.25 14.09 3.45
N PRO A 228 -46.45 13.87 2.88
CA PRO A 228 -46.65 13.92 1.44
C PRO A 228 -46.51 15.35 0.89
N ILE A 229 -45.53 15.54 0.00
CA ILE A 229 -45.35 16.77 -0.79
C ILE A 229 -46.36 16.74 -1.95
N LYS A 230 -47.26 17.73 -1.99
CA LYS A 230 -48.20 17.95 -3.10
C LYS A 230 -47.42 18.29 -4.39
N GLN A 231 -47.64 17.54 -5.46
CA GLN A 231 -47.12 17.86 -6.80
C GLN A 231 -48.06 18.82 -7.53
N GLU A 232 -47.54 19.98 -7.95
CA GLU A 232 -48.16 20.84 -8.95
C GLU A 232 -47.74 20.40 -10.37
N VAL A 233 -48.73 20.44 -11.25
CA VAL A 233 -48.69 20.22 -12.70
C VAL A 233 -47.95 21.38 -13.38
N VAL A 234 -47.15 21.13 -14.44
CA VAL A 234 -47.04 21.99 -15.65
C VAL A 234 -46.09 21.37 -16.71
N THR A 235 -46.74 20.89 -17.77
CA THR A 235 -46.46 20.89 -19.23
C THR A 235 -45.03 20.99 -19.84
N THR A 236 -44.70 19.92 -20.57
CA THR A 236 -44.20 19.81 -21.98
C THR A 236 -43.03 20.66 -22.50
N ALA A 237 -41.98 19.98 -23.00
CA ALA A 237 -41.45 20.19 -24.36
C ALA A 237 -40.67 18.96 -24.87
N ARG A 238 -40.97 18.57 -26.11
CA ARG A 238 -40.42 17.45 -26.89
C ARG A 238 -38.97 17.71 -27.32
N VAL A 239 -38.10 16.69 -27.23
CA VAL A 239 -36.98 16.52 -28.17
C VAL A 239 -36.95 15.06 -28.63
N LYS A 240 -36.86 14.89 -29.96
CA LYS A 240 -37.07 13.65 -30.71
C LYS A 240 -35.89 12.68 -30.53
N ARG A 241 -36.24 11.40 -30.41
CA ARG A 241 -35.35 10.26 -30.62
C ARG A 241 -35.22 10.00 -32.12
N GLU A 242 -34.01 9.70 -32.57
CA GLU A 242 -33.79 8.95 -33.81
C GLU A 242 -32.75 7.87 -33.53
N THR A 243 -33.08 6.67 -33.99
CA THR A 243 -32.31 5.44 -33.88
C THR A 243 -31.86 5.08 -35.30
N THR A 244 -30.58 4.84 -35.50
CA THR A 244 -30.08 4.04 -36.62
C THR A 244 -29.00 3.10 -36.10
N ILE A 245 -29.25 1.81 -36.30
CA ILE A 245 -28.31 0.70 -36.18
C ILE A 245 -27.62 0.60 -37.53
N ASP A 246 -26.28 0.53 -37.59
CA ASP A 246 -25.60 -0.56 -38.30
C ASP A 246 -24.11 -0.63 -37.96
N ASP A 247 -23.63 -1.86 -37.95
CA ASP A 247 -22.29 -2.31 -37.61
C ASP A 247 -21.27 -1.97 -38.72
N GLU A 248 -20.13 -1.37 -38.37
CA GLU A 248 -18.88 -1.61 -39.12
C GLU A 248 -17.65 -1.40 -38.22
N ASP A 249 -16.85 -2.45 -38.14
CA ASP A 249 -15.56 -2.50 -37.46
C ASP A 249 -14.61 -1.43 -38.01
N ASP A 250 -14.22 -0.48 -37.16
CA ASP A 250 -12.96 0.25 -37.32
C ASP A 250 -12.36 0.53 -35.94
N VAL A 251 -11.48 -0.37 -35.50
CA VAL A 251 -10.61 -0.17 -34.34
C VAL A 251 -9.58 0.90 -34.70
N ILE A 252 -9.89 2.16 -34.43
CA ILE A 252 -8.90 3.23 -34.44
C ILE A 252 -8.00 3.06 -33.22
N TYR A 253 -6.81 2.48 -33.43
CA TYR A 253 -5.71 2.56 -32.49
C TYR A 253 -5.26 4.02 -32.39
N VAL A 254 -5.82 4.77 -31.44
CA VAL A 254 -5.17 6.00 -30.98
C VAL A 254 -4.07 5.58 -30.03
N GLU A 255 -2.90 5.29 -30.60
CA GLU A 255 -1.63 5.23 -29.87
C GLU A 255 -1.36 6.61 -29.28
N THR A 256 -1.93 6.89 -28.10
CA THR A 256 -1.50 8.03 -27.29
C THR A 256 -0.12 7.67 -26.75
N ARG A 257 0.89 8.03 -27.53
CA ARG A 257 2.28 8.08 -27.08
C ARG A 257 2.31 8.85 -25.79
N GLN A 258 2.46 8.13 -24.67
CA GLN A 258 2.78 8.76 -23.40
C GLN A 258 4.08 9.51 -23.61
N SER A 259 3.98 10.84 -23.68
CA SER A 259 5.13 11.73 -23.67
C SER A 259 6.07 11.24 -22.56
N LYS A 260 7.30 10.91 -22.95
CA LYS A 260 8.36 10.48 -22.05
C LYS A 260 8.48 11.56 -20.97
N ARG A 261 7.92 11.29 -19.79
CA ARG A 261 8.13 12.15 -18.63
C ARG A 261 9.65 12.23 -18.40
N PRO A 262 10.23 13.42 -18.21
CA PRO A 262 11.63 13.51 -17.82
C PRO A 262 11.83 12.67 -16.56
N ARG A 263 12.83 11.78 -16.58
CA ARG A 263 13.25 11.03 -15.38
C ARG A 263 13.74 12.06 -14.37
N MET A 264 12.93 12.33 -13.36
CA MET A 264 13.33 13.15 -12.21
C MET A 264 13.92 12.29 -11.11
N ASP A 265 14.74 12.94 -10.28
CA ASP A 265 15.60 12.37 -9.26
C ASP A 265 14.87 11.37 -8.35
N GLN A 266 15.31 10.13 -8.38
CA GLN A 266 14.84 9.06 -7.51
C GLN A 266 15.87 8.86 -6.41
N THR A 267 15.45 9.07 -5.15
CA THR A 267 16.24 8.66 -3.99
C THR A 267 15.79 7.27 -3.61
N VAL A 268 16.73 6.34 -3.45
CA VAL A 268 16.44 4.93 -3.15
C VAL A 268 17.16 4.58 -1.86
N ILE A 269 16.41 4.35 -0.78
CA ILE A 269 16.99 3.83 0.47
C ILE A 269 16.82 2.33 0.45
N MET A 270 17.93 1.61 0.48
CA MET A 270 17.97 0.15 0.53
C MET A 270 18.30 -0.27 1.94
N ILE A 271 17.57 -1.26 2.44
CA ILE A 271 17.77 -1.87 3.74
C ILE A 271 17.77 -3.37 3.48
N ASP A 272 18.87 -4.04 3.75
CA ASP A 272 19.03 -5.50 3.57
C ASP A 272 19.04 -6.21 4.93
#